data_AF-A0A3D5B2I5-F1
#
_entry.id   AF-A0A3D5B2I5-F1
#
_cell.length_a   1.000
_cell.length_b   1.000
_cell.length_c   1.000
_cell.angle_alpha   90.00
_cell.angle_beta   90.00
_cell.angle_gamma   90.00
#
_symmetry.space_group_name_H-M   'P 1'
#
loop_
_entity.id
_entity.type
_entity.pdbx_description
1 polymer ?
#
loop_
_entity_poly.entity_id
_entity_poly.type
_entity_poly.pdbx_seq_one_letter_code
_entity_poly.pdbx_strand_id
1 'polypeptide(L)'
;MNNYDNKQEKTLVIVKPDGVQRALIGEVIKRYEQCGLKLVALKMLIPTKKLALAHYSVDPQWTLKTGTKSLEAAKARGQKLASEDPIVIAENIRKTLVNYISSGPVISMIWQGMNAVGIVRKITGSTEPLSSTPGTIRGDYTIDSYQAADIDRRSVRNIIHSSGSVQEANKEIDIWFDKKEIINYRLISEEIIYDVNLDGILE
;
A
#
# COMPACT_ATOMS: atom_id res chain seq x y z
N MET A 1 -10.60 -24.93 -15.45
CA MET A 1 -11.21 -23.67 -15.92
C MET A 1 -10.76 -22.57 -14.99
N ASN A 2 -9.69 -21.85 -15.34
CA ASN A 2 -9.20 -20.74 -14.52
C ASN A 2 -10.08 -19.53 -14.82
N ASN A 3 -10.85 -19.08 -13.84
CA ASN A 3 -11.54 -17.79 -13.88
C ASN A 3 -10.48 -16.67 -13.94
N TYR A 4 -10.02 -16.34 -15.14
CA TYR A 4 -9.22 -15.14 -15.43
C TYR A 4 -10.11 -13.90 -15.58
N ASP A 5 -11.28 -13.85 -14.92
CA ASP A 5 -12.04 -12.61 -14.87
C ASP A 5 -11.42 -11.68 -13.82
N ASN A 6 -10.24 -11.16 -14.15
CA ASN A 6 -9.46 -10.31 -13.25
C ASN A 6 -10.02 -8.89 -13.14
N LYS A 7 -11.16 -8.60 -13.80
CA LYS A 7 -11.86 -7.30 -13.82
C LYS A 7 -12.35 -6.89 -12.44
N GLN A 8 -12.58 -7.85 -11.54
CA GLN A 8 -13.08 -7.64 -10.18
C GLN A 8 -11.99 -7.74 -9.11
N GLU A 9 -10.70 -7.80 -9.48
CA GLU A 9 -9.59 -7.82 -8.52
C GLU A 9 -9.66 -6.57 -7.64
N LYS A 10 -9.48 -6.75 -6.32
CA LYS A 10 -9.49 -5.68 -5.32
C LYS A 10 -8.15 -5.60 -4.63
N THR A 11 -7.74 -4.38 -4.27
CA THR A 11 -6.52 -4.12 -3.51
C THR A 11 -6.78 -3.09 -2.42
N LEU A 12 -6.10 -3.26 -1.27
CA LEU A 12 -6.14 -2.28 -0.20
C LEU A 12 -5.08 -1.21 -0.43
N VAL A 13 -5.48 0.04 -0.26
CA VAL A 13 -4.60 1.20 -0.25
C VAL A 13 -4.83 2.00 1.02
N ILE A 14 -3.76 2.44 1.67
CA ILE A 14 -3.86 3.30 2.86
C ILE A 14 -2.96 4.52 2.68
N VAL A 15 -3.54 5.72 2.63
CA VAL A 15 -2.79 6.97 2.79
C VAL A 15 -2.41 7.09 4.26
N LYS A 16 -1.11 7.04 4.54
CA LYS A 16 -0.51 7.07 5.88
C LYS A 16 -0.57 8.47 6.49
N PRO A 17 -0.27 8.63 7.80
CA PRO A 17 -0.43 9.92 8.46
C PRO A 17 0.35 11.06 7.83
N ASP A 18 1.57 10.83 7.33
CA ASP A 18 2.34 11.84 6.59
C ASP A 18 1.64 12.29 5.29
N GLY A 19 1.01 11.36 4.56
CA GLY A 19 0.23 11.70 3.36
C GLY A 19 -1.02 12.53 3.69
N VAL A 20 -1.72 12.17 4.76
CA VAL A 20 -2.89 12.91 5.25
C VAL A 20 -2.49 14.32 5.71
N GLN A 21 -1.47 14.43 6.56
CA GLN A 21 -1.01 15.71 7.12
C GLN A 21 -0.42 16.66 6.06
N ARG A 22 -0.03 16.13 4.90
CA ARG A 22 0.47 16.91 3.76
C ARG A 22 -0.59 17.20 2.70
N ALA A 23 -1.87 16.94 3.01
CA ALA A 23 -3.01 17.16 2.12
C ALA A 23 -2.92 16.40 0.78
N LEU A 24 -2.33 15.21 0.75
CA LEU A 24 -2.11 14.42 -0.46
C LEU A 24 -3.23 13.41 -0.77
N ILE A 25 -4.33 13.42 -0.02
CA ILE A 25 -5.44 12.47 -0.19
C ILE A 25 -6.01 12.56 -1.60
N GLY A 26 -6.37 13.77 -2.05
CA GLY A 26 -6.93 14.00 -3.38
C GLY A 26 -5.94 13.65 -4.50
N GLU A 27 -4.66 13.98 -4.31
CA GLU A 27 -3.60 13.63 -5.28
C GLU A 27 -3.47 12.12 -5.46
N VAL A 28 -3.50 11.35 -4.37
CA VAL A 28 -3.46 9.88 -4.43
C VAL A 28 -4.70 9.31 -5.13
N ILE A 29 -5.90 9.75 -4.73
CA ILE A 29 -7.18 9.28 -5.32
C ILE A 29 -7.18 9.54 -6.82
N LYS A 30 -6.84 10.77 -7.22
CA LYS A 30 -6.77 11.20 -8.62
C LYS A 30 -5.90 10.27 -9.47
N ARG A 31 -4.75 9.84 -8.97
CA ARG A 31 -3.83 8.95 -9.72
C ARG A 31 -4.46 7.60 -10.06
N TYR A 32 -5.28 7.06 -9.16
CA TYR A 32 -5.94 5.76 -9.38
C TYR A 32 -7.22 5.91 -10.21
N GLU A 33 -8.01 6.97 -10.01
CA GLU A 33 -9.19 7.24 -10.84
C GLU A 33 -8.80 7.48 -12.30
N GLN A 34 -7.72 8.24 -12.55
CA GLN A 34 -7.25 8.55 -13.90
C GLN A 34 -6.82 7.32 -14.71
N CYS A 35 -6.45 6.22 -14.06
CA CYS A 35 -6.13 4.97 -14.75
C CYS A 35 -7.33 4.02 -14.88
N GLY A 36 -8.52 4.45 -14.47
CA GLY A 36 -9.76 3.67 -14.59
C GLY A 36 -10.03 2.69 -13.45
N LEU A 37 -9.32 2.78 -12.32
CA LEU A 37 -9.66 1.96 -11.15
C LEU A 37 -10.92 2.51 -10.46
N LYS A 38 -11.77 1.60 -9.97
CA LYS A 38 -13.03 1.91 -9.29
C LYS A 38 -12.83 1.92 -7.77
N LEU A 39 -13.15 3.02 -7.11
CA LEU A 39 -13.14 3.11 -5.64
C LEU A 39 -14.40 2.47 -5.08
N VAL A 40 -14.29 1.35 -4.35
CA VAL A 40 -15.46 0.59 -3.84
C VAL A 40 -15.63 0.66 -2.32
N ALA A 41 -14.67 1.21 -1.60
CA ALA A 41 -14.80 1.54 -0.18
C ALA A 41 -13.78 2.62 0.21
N LEU A 42 -14.14 3.52 1.13
CA LEU A 42 -13.25 4.54 1.68
C LEU A 42 -13.64 4.87 3.12
N LYS A 43 -12.67 4.98 4.03
CA LYS A 43 -12.89 5.57 5.35
C LYS A 43 -11.67 6.26 5.93
N MET A 44 -11.93 7.31 6.71
CA MET A 44 -10.94 7.99 7.53
C MET A 44 -11.03 7.51 8.98
N LEU A 45 -9.90 7.19 9.59
CA LEU A 45 -9.82 6.79 11.00
C LEU A 45 -8.42 7.03 11.56
N ILE A 46 -8.32 7.00 12.89
CA ILE A 46 -7.03 6.86 13.59
C ILE A 46 -6.91 5.38 14.00
N PRO A 47 -6.01 4.58 13.38
CA PRO A 47 -5.93 3.15 13.66
C PRO A 47 -5.48 2.88 15.09
N THR A 48 -6.16 1.97 15.78
CA THR A 48 -5.66 1.46 17.07
C THR A 48 -4.37 0.66 16.86
N LYS A 49 -3.54 0.55 17.89
CA LYS A 49 -2.36 -0.34 17.86
C LYS A 49 -2.76 -1.78 17.51
N LYS A 50 -3.90 -2.26 18.00
CA LYS A 50 -4.44 -3.59 17.68
C LYS A 50 -4.71 -3.76 16.19
N LEU A 51 -5.37 -2.79 15.55
CA LEU A 51 -5.64 -2.82 14.11
C LEU A 51 -4.33 -2.75 13.31
N ALA A 52 -3.41 -1.87 13.69
CA ALA A 52 -2.10 -1.74 13.05
C ALA A 52 -1.25 -3.02 13.17
N LEU A 53 -1.30 -3.69 14.33
CA LEU A 53 -0.63 -4.98 14.56
C LEU A 53 -1.23 -6.08 13.69
N ALA A 54 -2.57 -6.12 13.57
CA ALA A 54 -3.25 -7.07 12.69
C ALA A 54 -2.89 -6.85 11.22
N HIS A 55 -2.78 -5.58 10.79
CA HIS A 55 -2.35 -5.24 9.44
C HIS A 55 -0.91 -5.70 9.14
N TYR A 56 0.04 -5.45 10.05
CA TYR A 56 1.43 -5.92 9.92
C TYR A 56 1.63 -7.31 10.52
N SER A 57 0.64 -8.20 10.40
CA SER A 57 0.73 -9.57 10.90
C SER A 57 1.89 -10.30 10.22
N VAL A 58 2.72 -10.93 11.04
CA VAL A 58 3.98 -11.52 10.61
C VAL A 58 3.74 -12.95 10.15
N ASP A 59 3.80 -13.16 8.84
CA ASP A 59 4.12 -14.48 8.29
C ASP A 59 5.59 -14.79 8.67
N PRO A 60 5.91 -15.97 9.24
CA PRO A 60 7.29 -16.40 9.47
C PRO A 60 8.22 -16.18 8.27
N GLN A 61 7.71 -16.35 7.04
CA GLN A 61 8.45 -16.08 5.81
C GLN A 61 8.78 -14.60 5.64
N TRP A 62 7.84 -13.70 5.96
CA TRP A 62 8.07 -12.26 5.92
C TRP A 62 9.10 -11.83 6.96
N THR A 63 9.04 -12.41 8.17
CA THR A 63 9.98 -12.11 9.27
C THR A 63 11.41 -12.37 8.84
N LEU A 64 11.68 -13.59 8.35
CA LEU A 64 13.01 -13.98 7.90
C LEU A 64 13.46 -13.13 6.71
N LYS A 65 12.62 -12.97 5.70
CA LYS A 65 12.96 -12.19 4.49
C LYS A 65 13.29 -10.73 4.81
N THR A 66 12.46 -10.07 5.62
CA THR A 66 12.63 -8.65 5.96
C THR A 66 13.81 -8.43 6.89
N GLY A 67 13.98 -9.31 7.88
CA GLY A 67 15.12 -9.30 8.79
C GLY A 67 16.44 -9.48 8.06
N THR A 68 16.55 -10.51 7.21
CA THR A 68 17.77 -10.81 6.44
C THR A 68 18.11 -9.68 5.47
N LYS A 69 17.13 -9.19 4.71
CA LYS A 69 17.36 -8.07 3.77
C LYS A 69 17.84 -6.82 4.49
N SER A 70 17.28 -6.51 5.66
CA SER A 70 17.67 -5.34 6.45
C SER A 70 19.06 -5.51 7.05
N LEU A 71 19.41 -6.73 7.50
CA LEU A 71 20.74 -7.07 7.98
C LEU A 71 21.81 -6.92 6.89
N GLU A 72 21.56 -7.46 5.70
CA GLU A 72 22.45 -7.34 4.54
C GLU A 72 22.63 -5.87 4.13
N ALA A 73 21.53 -5.12 4.07
CA ALA A 73 21.57 -3.70 3.71
C ALA A 73 22.35 -2.87 4.74
N ALA A 74 22.22 -3.17 6.04
CA ALA A 74 23.00 -2.51 7.09
C ALA A 74 24.49 -2.88 7.03
N LYS A 75 24.82 -4.16 6.76
CA LYS A 75 26.20 -4.63 6.56
C LYS A 75 26.85 -3.94 5.37
N ALA A 76 26.15 -3.83 4.25
CA ALA A 76 26.64 -3.12 3.06
C ALA A 76 26.91 -1.63 3.30
N ARG A 77 26.19 -1.00 4.26
CA ARG A 77 26.39 0.40 4.66
C ARG A 77 27.40 0.59 5.80
N GLY A 78 28.00 -0.47 6.33
CA GLY A 78 28.90 -0.40 7.48
C GLY A 78 28.22 0.04 8.79
N GLN A 79 26.90 -0.13 8.90
CA GLN A 79 26.13 0.34 10.05
C GLN A 79 26.12 -0.70 11.17
N LYS A 80 26.40 -0.29 12.41
CA LYS A 80 26.24 -1.15 13.60
C LYS A 80 24.76 -1.31 13.93
N LEU A 81 24.30 -2.56 13.93
CA LEU A 81 22.96 -2.92 14.37
C LEU A 81 22.95 -3.28 15.86
N ALA A 82 21.80 -3.08 16.50
CA ALA A 82 21.58 -3.47 17.89
C ALA A 82 21.46 -5.00 18.07
N SER A 83 21.13 -5.73 17.00
CA SER A 83 21.09 -7.19 16.96
C SER A 83 21.38 -7.66 15.53
N GLU A 84 22.03 -8.82 15.39
CA GLU A 84 22.21 -9.52 14.12
C GLU A 84 21.17 -10.62 13.89
N ASP A 85 20.25 -10.84 14.83
CA ASP A 85 19.15 -11.80 14.66
C ASP A 85 18.07 -11.22 13.73
N PRO A 86 17.83 -11.83 12.54
CA PRO A 86 16.80 -11.39 11.61
C PRO A 86 15.41 -11.26 12.23
N ILE A 87 15.06 -12.11 13.20
CA ILE A 87 13.76 -12.10 13.87
C ILE A 87 13.62 -10.84 14.73
N VAL A 88 14.65 -10.53 15.52
CA VAL A 88 14.66 -9.32 16.37
C VAL A 88 14.63 -8.05 15.50
N ILE A 89 15.36 -8.05 14.38
CA ILE A 89 15.35 -6.92 13.43
C ILE A 89 13.95 -6.74 12.84
N ALA A 90 13.32 -7.80 12.34
CA ALA A 90 11.99 -7.74 11.76
C ALA A 90 10.93 -7.29 12.77
N GLU A 91 11.03 -7.75 14.02
CA GLU A 91 10.12 -7.34 15.09
C GLU A 91 10.26 -5.86 15.44
N ASN A 92 11.49 -5.33 15.44
CA ASN A 92 11.72 -3.90 15.63
C ASN A 92 11.16 -3.07 14.46
N ILE A 93 11.37 -3.52 13.22
CA ILE A 93 10.78 -2.88 12.03
C ILE A 93 9.25 -2.85 12.17
N ARG A 94 8.64 -3.99 12.52
CA ARG A 94 7.20 -4.10 12.73
C ARG A 94 6.69 -3.13 13.79
N LYS A 95 7.38 -3.01 14.92
CA LYS A 95 7.04 -2.02 15.96
C LYS A 95 7.08 -0.59 15.42
N THR A 96 8.09 -0.22 14.63
CA THR A 96 8.14 1.13 14.02
C THR A 96 6.99 1.35 13.04
N LEU A 97 6.65 0.37 12.21
CA LEU A 97 5.55 0.45 11.24
C LEU A 97 4.20 0.61 11.94
N VAL A 98 3.95 -0.19 12.99
CA VAL A 98 2.76 -0.07 13.84
C VAL A 98 2.70 1.32 14.46
N ASN A 99 3.82 1.82 14.99
CA ASN A 99 3.88 3.16 15.57
C ASN A 99 3.57 4.26 14.55
N TYR A 100 4.10 4.13 13.35
CA TYR A 100 3.90 5.09 12.29
C TYR A 100 2.44 5.13 11.82
N ILE A 101 1.83 4.00 11.44
CA ILE A 101 0.45 4.01 10.90
C ILE A 101 -0.61 4.39 11.94
N SER A 102 -0.33 4.18 13.23
CA SER A 102 -1.21 4.56 14.35
C SER A 102 -0.88 5.92 14.97
N SER A 103 0.07 6.67 14.41
CA SER A 103 0.48 7.98 14.94
C SER A 103 -0.50 9.12 14.63
N GLY A 104 -1.45 8.90 13.72
CA GLY A 104 -2.40 9.92 13.28
C GLY A 104 -3.47 9.36 12.36
N PRO A 105 -4.26 10.25 11.73
CA PRO A 105 -5.32 9.83 10.82
C PRO A 105 -4.75 9.18 9.55
N VAL A 106 -5.47 8.19 9.04
CA VAL A 106 -5.22 7.54 7.74
C VAL A 106 -6.48 7.54 6.90
N ILE A 107 -6.32 7.43 5.58
CA ILE A 107 -7.42 7.13 4.65
C ILE A 107 -7.21 5.72 4.12
N SER A 108 -8.09 4.80 4.50
CA SER A 108 -8.11 3.44 3.98
C SER A 108 -9.10 3.36 2.81
N MET A 109 -8.73 2.70 1.73
CA MET A 109 -9.49 2.59 0.48
C MET A 109 -9.39 1.20 -0.11
N ILE A 110 -10.45 0.75 -0.78
CA ILE A 110 -10.43 -0.43 -1.63
C ILE A 110 -10.60 0.00 -3.08
N TRP A 111 -9.62 -0.33 -3.90
CA TRP A 111 -9.65 -0.12 -5.35
C TRP A 111 -9.92 -1.43 -6.07
N GLN A 112 -10.81 -1.38 -7.06
CA GLN A 112 -11.23 -2.51 -7.87
C GLN A 112 -10.90 -2.28 -9.35
N GLY A 113 -10.45 -3.32 -10.04
CA GLY A 113 -10.29 -3.31 -11.49
C GLY A 113 -9.36 -4.41 -12.00
N MET A 114 -9.16 -4.45 -13.33
CA MET A 114 -8.27 -5.40 -13.98
C MET A 114 -6.84 -5.30 -13.44
N ASN A 115 -6.33 -6.38 -12.83
CA ASN A 115 -4.98 -6.41 -12.23
C ASN A 115 -4.74 -5.29 -11.20
N ALA A 116 -5.77 -4.91 -10.43
CA ALA A 116 -5.73 -3.79 -9.48
C ALA A 116 -4.47 -3.75 -8.60
N VAL A 117 -4.05 -4.87 -8.01
CA VAL A 117 -2.84 -4.98 -7.18
C VAL A 117 -1.60 -4.57 -7.98
N GLY A 118 -1.45 -5.11 -9.20
CA GLY A 118 -0.31 -4.81 -10.06
C GLY A 118 -0.27 -3.35 -10.51
N ILE A 119 -1.41 -2.82 -10.95
CA ILE A 119 -1.54 -1.42 -11.41
C ILE A 119 -1.31 -0.44 -10.26
N VAL A 120 -1.92 -0.65 -9.10
CA VAL A 120 -1.72 0.20 -7.92
C VAL A 120 -0.26 0.21 -7.51
N ARG A 121 0.42 -0.94 -7.46
CA ARG A 121 1.85 -0.98 -7.11
C ARG A 121 2.72 -0.24 -8.12
N LYS A 122 2.41 -0.35 -9.42
CA LYS A 122 3.10 0.37 -10.50
C LYS A 122 2.98 1.89 -10.34
N ILE A 123 1.77 2.40 -10.09
CA ILE A 123 1.50 3.83 -9.88
C ILE A 123 2.14 4.33 -8.57
N THR A 124 2.15 3.49 -7.54
CA THR A 124 2.66 3.83 -6.21
C THR A 124 4.18 4.03 -6.19
N GLY A 125 4.94 3.20 -6.90
CA GLY A 125 6.40 3.20 -6.88
C GLY A 125 7.02 2.24 -5.85
N SER A 126 8.35 2.14 -5.85
CA SER A 126 9.11 1.25 -4.97
C SER A 126 8.94 1.63 -3.49
N THR A 127 9.31 0.74 -2.55
CA THR A 127 9.10 1.01 -1.10
C THR A 127 9.85 2.26 -0.62
N GLU A 128 11.04 2.49 -1.15
CA GLU A 128 11.89 3.64 -0.82
C GLU A 128 11.67 4.77 -1.84
N PRO A 129 11.30 5.98 -1.41
CA PRO A 129 11.13 7.11 -2.32
C PRO A 129 12.37 7.48 -3.12
N LEU A 130 13.56 7.45 -2.50
CA LEU A 130 14.82 7.75 -3.20
C LEU A 130 15.06 6.88 -4.45
N SER A 131 14.58 5.63 -4.46
CA SER A 131 14.68 4.73 -5.62
C SER A 131 13.40 4.66 -6.46
N SER A 132 12.37 5.44 -6.13
CA SER A 132 11.13 5.50 -6.89
C SER A 132 11.28 6.40 -8.10
N THR A 133 10.84 5.92 -9.26
CA THR A 133 10.91 6.69 -10.51
C THR A 133 9.99 7.92 -10.45
N PRO A 134 10.41 9.07 -11.04
CA PRO A 134 9.51 10.20 -11.29
C PRO A 134 8.23 9.77 -12.04
N GLY A 135 7.09 10.35 -11.68
CA GLY A 135 5.76 9.98 -12.15
C GLY A 135 5.03 8.98 -11.25
N THR A 136 5.73 8.34 -10.30
CA THR A 136 5.09 7.51 -9.26
C THR A 136 4.70 8.37 -8.06
N ILE A 137 3.70 7.94 -7.28
CA ILE A 137 3.27 8.67 -6.07
C ILE A 137 4.46 8.90 -5.12
N ARG A 138 5.29 7.89 -4.89
CA ARG A 138 6.45 8.02 -3.99
C ARG A 138 7.56 8.87 -4.59
N GLY A 139 7.81 8.77 -5.89
CA GLY A 139 8.83 9.58 -6.57
C GLY A 139 8.45 11.07 -6.67
N ASP A 140 7.16 11.37 -6.80
CA ASP A 140 6.70 12.75 -6.98
C ASP A 140 6.51 13.50 -5.66
N TYR A 141 6.08 12.80 -4.60
CA TYR A 141 5.60 13.46 -3.39
C TYR A 141 6.51 13.26 -2.17
N THR A 142 7.59 12.48 -2.21
CA THR A 142 8.48 12.36 -1.03
C THR A 142 9.92 12.11 -1.45
N ILE A 143 10.85 12.60 -0.62
CA ILE A 143 12.30 12.51 -0.82
C ILE A 143 12.99 11.65 0.25
N ASP A 144 12.20 10.93 1.06
CA ASP A 144 12.72 10.14 2.17
C ASP A 144 13.51 8.91 1.67
N SER A 145 14.35 8.36 2.55
CA SER A 145 15.21 7.21 2.21
C SER A 145 15.35 6.26 3.40
N TYR A 146 15.84 5.04 3.15
CA TYR A 146 16.20 4.13 4.24
C TYR A 146 17.27 4.76 5.13
N GLN A 147 18.26 5.45 4.53
CA GLN A 147 19.32 6.11 5.29
C GLN A 147 18.78 7.17 6.26
N ALA A 148 17.90 8.06 5.78
CA ALA A 148 17.30 9.09 6.63
C ALA A 148 16.43 8.47 7.74
N ALA A 149 15.63 7.45 7.40
CA ALA A 149 14.81 6.73 8.35
C ALA A 149 15.63 5.99 9.43
N ASP A 150 16.76 5.39 9.03
CA ASP A 150 17.68 4.68 9.92
C ASP A 150 18.37 5.64 10.91
N ILE A 151 18.84 6.81 10.45
CA ILE A 151 19.43 7.86 11.29
C ILE A 151 18.44 8.32 12.36
N ASP A 152 17.19 8.58 11.94
CA ASP A 152 16.12 9.06 12.80
C ASP A 152 15.44 7.96 13.63
N ARG A 153 15.82 6.68 13.43
CA ARG A 153 15.23 5.50 14.08
C ARG A 153 13.70 5.42 13.92
N ARG A 154 13.21 5.67 12.70
CA ARG A 154 11.78 5.68 12.34
C ARG A 154 11.53 4.83 11.10
N SER A 155 10.25 4.58 10.78
CA SER A 155 9.90 4.03 9.47
C SER A 155 10.09 5.06 8.36
N VAL A 156 10.34 4.58 7.15
CA VAL A 156 10.34 5.42 5.93
C VAL A 156 8.96 6.03 5.75
N ARG A 157 8.92 7.36 5.60
CA ARG A 157 7.75 8.17 5.32
C ARG A 157 7.50 8.19 3.83
N ASN A 158 6.84 7.13 3.37
CA ASN A 158 6.58 6.87 1.97
C ASN A 158 5.12 7.08 1.57
N ILE A 159 4.37 7.88 2.33
CA ILE A 159 3.00 8.39 2.05
C ILE A 159 1.90 7.33 2.08
N ILE A 160 2.14 6.14 1.53
CA ILE A 160 1.10 5.20 1.14
C ILE A 160 1.51 3.76 1.35
N HIS A 161 0.57 2.95 1.82
CA HIS A 161 0.60 1.49 1.76
C HIS A 161 -0.23 1.00 0.57
N SER A 162 0.22 -0.08 -0.06
CA SER A 162 -0.51 -0.81 -1.10
C SER A 162 -0.22 -2.32 -0.93
N SER A 163 -1.25 -3.17 -1.01
CA SER A 163 -1.07 -4.63 -0.90
C SER A 163 -0.04 -5.16 -1.92
N GLY A 164 0.77 -6.16 -1.51
CA GLY A 164 1.87 -6.69 -2.32
C GLY A 164 1.45 -7.79 -3.30
N SER A 165 0.37 -8.51 -2.98
CA SER A 165 -0.19 -9.62 -3.77
C SER A 165 -1.72 -9.69 -3.61
N VAL A 166 -2.40 -10.46 -4.47
CA VAL A 166 -3.86 -10.68 -4.36
C VAL A 166 -4.22 -11.38 -3.04
N GLN A 167 -3.40 -12.33 -2.59
CA GLN A 167 -3.61 -13.03 -1.33
C GLN A 167 -3.47 -12.10 -0.12
N GLU A 168 -2.48 -11.21 -0.13
CA GLU A 168 -2.32 -10.18 0.90
C GLU A 168 -3.48 -9.18 0.85
N ALA A 169 -3.87 -8.72 -0.34
CA ALA A 169 -4.97 -7.79 -0.51
C ALA A 169 -6.27 -8.31 0.11
N ASN A 170 -6.65 -9.56 -0.14
CA ASN A 170 -7.85 -10.15 0.43
C ASN A 170 -7.81 -10.18 1.96
N LYS A 171 -6.68 -10.61 2.55
CA LYS A 171 -6.50 -10.61 4.02
C LYS A 171 -6.55 -9.21 4.61
N GLU A 172 -5.88 -8.26 3.97
CA GLU A 172 -5.85 -6.88 4.40
C GLU A 172 -7.24 -6.23 4.31
N ILE A 173 -8.00 -6.48 3.25
CA ILE A 173 -9.38 -5.99 3.11
C ILE A 173 -10.24 -6.49 4.27
N ASP A 174 -10.18 -7.78 4.61
CA ASP A 174 -10.95 -8.37 5.71
C ASP A 174 -10.56 -7.79 7.09
N ILE A 175 -9.32 -7.31 7.25
CA ILE A 175 -8.86 -6.65 8.48
C ILE A 175 -9.43 -5.23 8.57
N TRP A 176 -9.49 -4.51 7.45
CA TRP A 176 -9.80 -3.09 7.45
C TRP A 176 -11.28 -2.78 7.20
N PHE A 177 -12.04 -3.65 6.54
CA PHE A 177 -13.42 -3.37 6.14
C PHE A 177 -14.37 -4.55 6.38
N ASP A 178 -15.56 -4.25 6.88
CA ASP A 178 -16.69 -5.16 6.84
C ASP A 178 -17.21 -5.27 5.40
N LYS A 179 -17.78 -6.43 5.03
CA LYS A 179 -18.36 -6.66 3.69
C LYS A 179 -19.43 -5.62 3.30
N LYS A 180 -20.17 -5.09 4.28
CA LYS A 180 -21.21 -4.06 4.08
C LYS A 180 -20.64 -2.67 3.71
N GLU A 181 -19.37 -2.42 4.01
CA GLU A 181 -18.68 -1.18 3.65
C GLU A 181 -18.21 -1.18 2.19
N ILE A 182 -18.24 -2.34 1.52
CA ILE A 182 -17.83 -2.51 0.13
C ILE A 182 -19.05 -2.34 -0.77
N ILE A 183 -19.10 -1.24 -1.50
CA ILE A 183 -20.24 -0.84 -2.31
C ILE A 183 -20.11 -1.40 -3.72
N ASN A 184 -21.16 -2.09 -4.18
CA ASN A 184 -21.28 -2.51 -5.57
C ASN A 184 -22.05 -1.45 -6.37
N TYR A 185 -21.40 -0.88 -7.37
CA TYR A 185 -21.99 0.11 -8.28
C TYR A 185 -21.30 0.07 -9.65
N ARG A 186 -21.95 0.68 -10.65
CA ARG A 186 -21.48 0.75 -12.03
C ARG A 186 -20.80 2.10 -12.30
N LEU A 187 -19.68 2.07 -13.02
CA LEU A 187 -19.08 3.24 -13.67
C LEU A 187 -19.21 3.12 -15.19
N ILE A 188 -19.49 4.23 -15.87
CA ILE A 188 -19.53 4.25 -17.34
C ILE A 188 -18.13 3.98 -17.93
N SER A 189 -17.07 4.47 -17.27
CA SER A 189 -15.70 4.17 -17.67
C SER A 189 -15.38 2.68 -17.63
N GLU A 190 -15.92 1.95 -16.66
CA GLU A 190 -15.75 0.49 -16.55
C GLU A 190 -16.39 -0.24 -17.72
N GLU A 191 -17.57 0.22 -18.15
CA GLU A 191 -18.28 -0.29 -19.32
C GLU A 191 -17.42 -0.10 -20.57
N ILE A 192 -16.93 1.10 -20.83
CA ILE A 192 -16.06 1.38 -21.99
C ILE A 192 -14.73 0.61 -21.93
N ILE A 193 -14.09 0.50 -20.77
CA ILE A 193 -12.79 -0.20 -20.63
C ILE A 193 -12.93 -1.72 -20.82
N TYR A 194 -14.07 -2.29 -20.43
CA TYR A 194 -14.28 -3.74 -20.43
C TYR A 194 -15.21 -4.27 -21.52
N ASP A 195 -15.83 -3.38 -22.30
CA ASP A 195 -16.59 -3.71 -23.50
C ASP A 195 -15.64 -4.29 -24.57
N VAL A 196 -16.08 -5.38 -25.19
CA VAL A 196 -15.34 -6.09 -26.23
C VAL A 196 -15.40 -5.34 -27.55
N ASN A 197 -16.52 -4.71 -27.86
CA ASN A 197 -16.80 -4.12 -29.17
C ASN A 197 -16.88 -2.59 -29.14
N LEU A 198 -16.86 -1.99 -27.94
CA LEU A 198 -17.15 -0.57 -27.75
C LEU A 198 -18.53 -0.19 -28.34
N ASP A 199 -19.50 -1.10 -28.17
CA ASP A 199 -20.85 -0.94 -28.69
C ASP A 199 -21.51 0.25 -27.97
N GLY A 200 -22.27 1.07 -28.70
CA GLY A 200 -22.95 2.24 -28.14
C GLY A 200 -22.12 3.54 -28.06
N ILE A 201 -20.89 3.60 -28.60
CA ILE A 201 -20.13 4.87 -28.70
C ILE A 201 -20.82 5.90 -29.63
N LEU A 202 -21.55 5.43 -30.64
CA LEU A 202 -22.18 6.27 -31.67
C LEU A 202 -23.71 6.40 -31.48
N GLU A 203 -24.26 5.94 -30.35
CA GLU A 203 -25.69 6.07 -30.01
C GLU A 203 -26.03 7.37 -29.27
#